data_AF-A0A3L7YBR7-F1
#
_entry.id   AF-A0A3L7YBR7-F1
#
_cell.length_a   1.000
_cell.length_b   1.000
_cell.length_c   1.000
_cell.angle_alpha   90.00
_cell.angle_beta   90.00
_cell.angle_gamma   90.00
#
_symmetry.space_group_name_H-M   'P 1'
#
loop_
_entity.id
_entity.type
_entity.pdbx_description
1 polymer ?
#
loop_
_entity_poly.entity_id
_entity_poly.type
_entity_poly.pdbx_seq_one_letter_code
_entity_poly.pdbx_strand_id
1 'polypeptide(L)'
;VKAIMGEGGAALMAIGRASGEDRARLAAEEAMNNTLLDVTIDGARGILFSITGSESMTLYEVNVAAAIIKESAHPDVNLIFGATIDASMGDEIRMTVIATGFDRRVPAPRRQIADDVARGGGRIPDGASVEPLVDAGATPPATPFAPLAPAPIGGAGEAFRAHTVDLNSSKLDIPAFLRRK
;
A
#
# COMPACT_ATOMS: atom_id res chain seq x y z
N VAL A 1 7.22 -12.33 2.73
CA VAL A 1 7.08 -10.91 2.29
C VAL A 1 8.00 -10.52 1.13
N LYS A 2 9.31 -10.87 1.12
CA LYS A 2 10.25 -10.50 0.04
C LYS A 2 9.78 -10.88 -1.38
N ALA A 3 9.07 -12.00 -1.53
CA ALA A 3 8.56 -12.47 -2.82
C ALA A 3 7.55 -11.49 -3.49
N ILE A 4 6.71 -10.81 -2.70
CA ILE A 4 5.71 -9.86 -3.23
C ILE A 4 6.32 -8.46 -3.36
N MET A 5 7.03 -8.01 -2.33
CA MET A 5 7.56 -6.65 -2.29
C MET A 5 8.84 -6.46 -3.11
N GLY A 6 9.57 -7.53 -3.41
CA GLY A 6 10.83 -7.49 -4.17
C GLY A 6 10.65 -7.35 -5.68
N GLU A 7 9.52 -7.83 -6.22
CA GLU A 7 9.23 -7.85 -7.66
C GLU A 7 8.17 -6.80 -8.07
N GLY A 8 7.63 -6.06 -7.10
CA GLY A 8 6.33 -5.41 -7.20
C GLY A 8 6.25 -4.11 -8.00
N GLY A 9 7.36 -3.45 -8.33
CA GLY A 9 7.30 -2.16 -9.04
C GLY A 9 6.42 -1.13 -8.34
N ALA A 10 5.40 -0.60 -9.04
CA ALA A 10 4.41 0.29 -8.43
C ALA A 10 3.56 -0.48 -7.40
N ALA A 11 3.32 0.15 -6.25
CA ALA A 11 2.56 -0.43 -5.16
C ALA A 11 1.40 0.49 -4.77
N LEU A 12 0.33 -0.14 -4.29
CA LEU A 12 -0.91 0.48 -3.84
C LEU A 12 -1.16 0.05 -2.41
N MET A 13 -1.63 0.96 -1.56
CA MET A 13 -2.05 0.63 -0.20
C MET A 13 -3.46 1.15 0.03
N ALA A 14 -4.31 0.30 0.60
CA ALA A 14 -5.66 0.65 0.98
C ALA A 14 -6.00 0.09 2.36
N ILE A 15 -6.94 0.76 3.02
CA ILE A 15 -7.36 0.45 4.39
C ILE A 15 -8.89 0.43 4.41
N GLY A 16 -9.46 -0.56 5.09
CA GLY A 16 -10.89 -0.66 5.35
C GLY A 16 -11.14 -0.96 6.82
N ARG A 17 -12.29 -0.52 7.35
CA ARG A 17 -12.72 -0.70 8.72
C ARG A 17 -14.21 -0.99 8.77
N ALA A 18 -14.60 -2.04 9.47
CA ALA A 18 -16.00 -2.32 9.67
C ALA A 18 -16.24 -3.03 11.00
N SER A 19 -17.50 -3.06 11.41
CA SER A 19 -17.98 -3.66 12.66
C SER A 19 -19.28 -4.41 12.41
N GLY A 20 -19.63 -5.35 13.30
CA GLY A 20 -20.84 -6.17 13.18
C GLY A 20 -20.59 -7.55 12.57
N GLU A 21 -21.65 -8.24 12.15
CA GLU A 21 -21.61 -9.64 11.70
C GLU A 21 -20.87 -9.83 10.36
N ASP A 22 -20.99 -8.86 9.44
CA ASP A 22 -20.38 -8.88 8.11
C ASP A 22 -19.10 -8.02 8.01
N ARG A 23 -18.50 -7.69 9.16
CA ARG A 23 -17.36 -6.76 9.25
C ARG A 23 -16.18 -7.12 8.35
N ALA A 24 -15.87 -8.40 8.16
CA ALA A 24 -14.76 -8.78 7.29
C ALA A 24 -15.05 -8.54 5.80
N ARG A 25 -16.28 -8.82 5.35
CA ARG A 25 -16.71 -8.53 3.97
C ARG A 25 -16.72 -7.03 3.72
N LEU A 26 -17.36 -6.27 4.61
CA LEU A 26 -17.49 -4.83 4.48
C LEU A 26 -16.12 -4.12 4.53
N ALA A 27 -15.21 -4.55 5.43
CA ALA A 27 -13.86 -4.00 5.47
C ALA A 27 -13.06 -4.32 4.18
N ALA A 28 -13.28 -5.50 3.58
CA ALA A 28 -12.69 -5.87 2.29
C ALA A 28 -13.18 -4.98 1.15
N GLU A 29 -14.50 -4.81 1.04
CA GLU A 29 -15.12 -3.94 0.04
C GLU A 29 -14.68 -2.49 0.20
N GLU A 30 -14.62 -1.96 1.42
CA GLU A 30 -14.16 -0.60 1.68
C GLU A 30 -12.68 -0.41 1.30
N ALA A 31 -11.81 -1.37 1.66
CA ALA A 31 -10.41 -1.30 1.28
C ALA A 31 -10.23 -1.35 -0.25
N MET A 32 -11.07 -2.08 -0.97
CA MET A 32 -11.00 -2.11 -2.43
C MET A 32 -11.51 -0.83 -3.10
N ASN A 33 -12.48 -0.15 -2.49
CA ASN A 33 -13.15 1.01 -3.06
C ASN A 33 -12.53 2.37 -2.68
N ASN A 34 -11.30 2.39 -2.14
CA ASN A 34 -10.73 3.63 -1.62
C ASN A 34 -10.31 4.62 -2.72
N THR A 35 -10.98 5.79 -2.73
CA THR A 35 -10.97 6.85 -3.77
C THR A 35 -9.67 7.62 -3.97
N LEU A 36 -8.56 7.29 -3.29
CA LEU A 36 -7.31 8.05 -3.48
C LEU A 36 -6.54 7.72 -4.77
N LEU A 37 -7.08 6.85 -5.64
CA LEU A 37 -6.30 6.16 -6.68
C LEU A 37 -7.07 6.10 -8.01
N ASP A 38 -6.48 6.63 -9.09
CA ASP A 38 -6.93 6.44 -10.48
C ASP A 38 -6.70 5.00 -11.00
N VAL A 39 -6.22 4.10 -10.12
CA VAL A 39 -5.85 2.72 -10.43
C VAL A 39 -6.52 1.80 -9.40
N THR A 40 -7.42 0.95 -9.87
CA THR A 40 -8.08 -0.09 -9.08
C THR A 40 -7.10 -1.21 -8.70
N ILE A 41 -7.47 -2.07 -7.75
CA ILE A 41 -6.67 -3.26 -7.39
C ILE A 41 -6.64 -4.30 -8.54
N ASP A 42 -7.44 -4.07 -9.59
CA ASP A 42 -7.53 -4.90 -10.78
C ASP A 42 -6.15 -5.09 -11.44
N GLY A 43 -5.81 -6.35 -11.69
CA GLY A 43 -4.56 -6.71 -12.37
C GLY A 43 -3.32 -6.71 -11.48
N ALA A 44 -3.44 -6.52 -10.17
CA ALA A 44 -2.34 -6.77 -9.24
C ALA A 44 -1.94 -8.26 -9.27
N ARG A 45 -0.64 -8.54 -9.45
CA ARG A 45 -0.08 -9.90 -9.43
C ARG A 45 0.42 -10.33 -8.06
N GLY A 46 0.65 -9.39 -7.15
CA GLY A 46 1.06 -9.66 -5.78
C GLY A 46 0.26 -8.84 -4.78
N ILE A 47 -0.45 -9.50 -3.87
CA ILE A 47 -1.24 -8.84 -2.84
C ILE A 47 -0.79 -9.34 -1.45
N LEU A 48 -0.48 -8.41 -0.57
CA LEU A 48 -0.30 -8.64 0.85
C LEU A 48 -1.42 -7.93 1.61
N PHE A 49 -2.22 -8.64 2.39
CA PHE A 49 -3.16 -8.00 3.28
C PHE A 49 -2.96 -8.43 4.73
N SER A 50 -3.27 -7.52 5.64
CA SER A 50 -3.29 -7.78 7.08
C SER A 50 -4.65 -7.41 7.63
N ILE A 51 -5.25 -8.31 8.40
CA ILE A 51 -6.49 -8.09 9.13
C ILE A 51 -6.16 -8.01 10.62
N THR A 52 -6.64 -6.96 11.27
CA THR A 52 -6.55 -6.77 12.71
C THR A 52 -7.96 -6.84 13.26
N GLY A 53 -8.19 -7.64 14.29
CA GLY A 53 -9.48 -7.79 14.93
C GLY A 53 -9.31 -8.19 16.39
N SER A 54 -10.40 -8.25 17.15
CA SER A 54 -10.38 -8.76 18.52
C SER A 54 -10.31 -10.29 18.57
N GLU A 55 -10.33 -10.85 19.79
CA GLU A 55 -10.37 -12.29 20.02
C GLU A 55 -11.62 -12.98 19.44
N SER A 56 -12.64 -12.21 19.07
CA SER A 56 -13.83 -12.71 18.37
C SER A 56 -13.61 -13.00 16.88
N MET A 57 -12.47 -12.58 16.31
CA MET A 57 -12.19 -12.77 14.88
C MET A 57 -11.90 -14.24 14.56
N THR A 58 -12.59 -14.76 13.55
CA THR A 58 -12.51 -16.16 13.14
C THR A 58 -11.76 -16.34 11.83
N LEU A 59 -11.25 -17.55 11.58
CA LEU A 59 -10.64 -17.88 10.27
C LEU A 59 -11.64 -17.80 9.11
N TYR A 60 -12.93 -17.99 9.37
CA TYR A 60 -13.98 -17.84 8.36
C TYR A 60 -14.03 -16.42 7.82
N GLU A 61 -14.02 -15.42 8.70
CA GLU A 61 -13.99 -14.01 8.35
C GLU A 61 -12.76 -13.66 7.48
N VAL A 62 -11.57 -14.14 7.87
CA VAL A 62 -10.33 -13.94 7.09
C VAL A 62 -10.46 -14.56 5.68
N ASN A 63 -11.05 -15.75 5.58
CA ASN A 63 -11.24 -16.44 4.31
C ASN A 63 -12.24 -15.72 3.39
N VAL A 64 -13.31 -15.16 3.95
CA VAL A 64 -14.28 -14.35 3.20
C VAL A 64 -13.60 -13.11 2.62
N ALA A 65 -12.82 -12.38 3.42
CA ALA A 65 -12.06 -11.23 2.94
C ALA A 65 -11.04 -11.63 1.84
N ALA A 66 -10.34 -12.75 2.01
CA ALA A 66 -9.39 -13.27 1.02
C ALA A 66 -10.06 -13.61 -0.31
N ALA A 67 -11.27 -14.19 -0.28
CA ALA A 67 -12.03 -14.54 -1.48
C ALA A 67 -12.39 -13.30 -2.30
N ILE A 68 -12.92 -12.27 -1.65
CA ILE A 68 -13.33 -11.01 -2.28
C ILE A 68 -12.13 -10.31 -2.96
N ILE A 69 -11.01 -10.23 -2.25
CA ILE A 69 -9.77 -9.64 -2.79
C ILE A 69 -9.27 -10.45 -3.99
N LYS A 70 -9.33 -11.78 -3.92
CA LYS A 70 -8.85 -12.66 -5.00
C LYS A 70 -9.73 -12.57 -6.25
N GLU A 71 -11.05 -12.43 -6.09
CA GLU A 71 -12.00 -12.26 -7.20
C GLU A 71 -11.73 -11.01 -8.03
N SER A 72 -11.18 -9.97 -7.40
CA SER A 72 -10.87 -8.69 -8.05
C SER A 72 -9.43 -8.60 -8.56
N ALA A 73 -8.58 -9.54 -8.18
CA ALA A 73 -7.18 -9.57 -8.57
C ALA A 73 -6.94 -10.35 -9.88
N HIS A 74 -5.69 -10.39 -10.34
CA HIS A 74 -5.31 -11.23 -11.48
C HIS A 74 -5.48 -12.74 -11.15
N PRO A 75 -5.89 -13.61 -12.10
CA PRO A 75 -6.08 -15.06 -11.84
C PRO A 75 -4.83 -15.75 -11.27
N ASP A 76 -3.64 -15.35 -11.73
CA ASP A 76 -2.34 -15.82 -11.23
C ASP A 76 -1.77 -14.97 -10.07
N VAL A 77 -2.63 -14.38 -9.22
CA VAL A 77 -2.18 -13.55 -8.10
C VAL A 77 -1.49 -14.39 -7.02
N ASN A 78 -0.34 -13.90 -6.54
CA ASN A 78 0.26 -14.36 -5.30
C ASN A 78 -0.32 -13.56 -4.12
N LEU A 79 -1.16 -14.20 -3.32
CA LEU A 79 -1.85 -13.58 -2.19
C LEU A 79 -1.27 -14.07 -0.86
N ILE A 80 -0.81 -13.15 -0.02
CA ILE A 80 -0.35 -13.39 1.34
C ILE A 80 -1.26 -12.66 2.31
N PHE A 81 -1.76 -13.38 3.31
CA PHE A 81 -2.57 -12.80 4.38
C PHE A 81 -1.81 -12.85 5.71
N GLY A 82 -2.06 -11.86 6.56
CA GLY A 82 -1.68 -11.83 7.97
C GLY A 82 -2.90 -11.54 8.83
N ALA A 83 -2.95 -12.12 10.02
CA ALA A 83 -3.99 -11.85 11.00
C ALA A 83 -3.32 -11.46 12.32
N THR A 84 -3.74 -10.35 12.89
CA THR A 84 -3.27 -9.85 14.18
C THR A 84 -4.45 -9.71 15.13
N ILE A 85 -4.29 -10.20 16.35
CA ILE A 85 -5.31 -10.07 17.39
C ILE A 85 -4.97 -8.89 18.27
N ASP A 86 -5.91 -7.96 18.41
CA ASP A 86 -5.86 -6.81 19.31
C ASP A 86 -7.17 -6.72 20.10
N ALA A 87 -7.10 -7.05 21.38
CA ALA A 87 -8.25 -7.07 22.28
C ALA A 87 -8.90 -5.70 22.49
N SER A 88 -8.21 -4.60 22.16
CA SER A 88 -8.76 -3.24 22.30
C SER A 88 -9.75 -2.85 21.21
N MET A 89 -9.84 -3.64 20.13
CA MET A 89 -10.67 -3.34 18.95
C MET A 89 -12.17 -3.62 19.15
N GLY A 90 -12.56 -4.34 20.21
CA GLY A 90 -13.96 -4.71 20.44
C GLY A 90 -14.55 -5.50 19.27
N ASP A 91 -15.61 -4.99 18.65
CA ASP A 91 -16.23 -5.62 17.48
C ASP A 91 -15.73 -5.10 16.12
N GLU A 92 -14.77 -4.18 16.11
CA GLU A 92 -14.18 -3.62 14.89
C GLU A 92 -13.12 -4.55 14.30
N ILE A 93 -13.07 -4.58 12.97
CA ILE A 93 -11.96 -5.13 12.20
C ILE A 93 -11.35 -4.01 11.37
N ARG A 94 -10.02 -3.96 11.35
CA ARG A 94 -9.24 -3.11 10.45
C ARG A 94 -8.46 -3.97 9.49
N MET A 95 -8.69 -3.77 8.21
CA MET A 95 -7.96 -4.46 7.15
C MET A 95 -7.07 -3.48 6.41
N THR A 96 -5.87 -3.92 6.05
CA THR A 96 -4.91 -3.18 5.24
C THR A 96 -4.48 -4.06 4.09
N VAL A 97 -4.60 -3.56 2.86
CA VAL A 97 -4.24 -4.26 1.62
C VAL A 97 -3.10 -3.51 0.97
N ILE A 98 -2.10 -4.24 0.53
CA ILE A 98 -0.96 -3.75 -0.23
C ILE A 98 -0.93 -4.55 -1.53
N ALA A 99 -1.24 -3.90 -2.65
CA ALA A 99 -1.22 -4.51 -3.97
C ALA A 99 0.02 -4.05 -4.74
N THR A 100 0.62 -4.96 -5.50
CA THR A 100 1.87 -4.76 -6.23
C THR A 100 1.85 -5.55 -7.53
N GLY A 101 2.79 -5.26 -8.43
CA GLY A 101 2.92 -5.98 -9.70
C GLY A 101 1.85 -5.57 -10.71
N PHE A 102 1.41 -4.31 -10.68
CA PHE A 102 0.55 -3.75 -11.72
C PHE A 102 1.31 -3.72 -13.05
N ASP A 103 0.66 -4.21 -14.11
CA ASP A 103 1.21 -4.11 -15.46
C ASP A 103 1.41 -2.62 -15.82
N ARG A 104 2.60 -2.27 -16.32
CA ARG A 104 3.03 -0.88 -16.63
C ARG A 104 2.29 -0.24 -17.83
N ARG A 105 1.00 -0.51 -17.99
CA ARG A 105 0.14 0.11 -19.01
C ARG A 105 -0.46 1.43 -18.57
N VAL A 106 0.13 2.13 -17.60
CA VAL A 106 -0.16 3.55 -17.40
C VAL A 106 0.79 4.32 -18.32
N PRO A 107 0.32 4.88 -19.45
CA PRO A 107 1.14 5.75 -20.26
C PRO A 107 1.44 6.96 -19.39
N ALA A 108 2.71 7.14 -18.99
CA ALA A 108 3.12 8.43 -18.47
C ALA A 108 2.69 9.51 -19.48
N PRO A 109 1.99 10.58 -19.07
CA PRO A 109 1.59 11.63 -19.99
C PRO A 109 2.86 12.23 -20.58
N ARG A 110 3.18 11.81 -21.81
CA ARG A 110 4.31 12.31 -22.57
C ARG A 110 3.96 13.75 -22.91
N ARG A 111 4.51 14.69 -22.14
CA ARG A 111 4.42 16.14 -22.39
C ARG A 111 5.02 16.40 -23.78
N GLN A 112 4.20 16.34 -24.82
CA GLN A 112 4.52 16.86 -26.14
C GLN A 112 4.26 18.35 -26.10
N ILE A 113 5.23 19.12 -25.60
CA ILE A 113 5.25 20.57 -25.74
C ILE A 113 6.67 20.96 -26.17
N ALA A 114 7.05 20.58 -27.39
CA ALA A 114 8.16 21.16 -28.13
C ALA A 114 8.20 20.43 -29.48
N ASP A 115 7.63 21.03 -30.54
CA ASP A 115 8.15 20.90 -31.92
C ASP A 115 7.30 21.62 -33.01
N ASP A 116 6.39 22.53 -32.65
CA ASP A 116 5.58 23.28 -33.65
C ASP A 116 5.93 24.79 -33.77
N VAL A 117 7.21 25.17 -33.65
CA VAL A 117 7.62 26.59 -33.88
C VAL A 117 8.67 26.75 -34.99
N ALA A 118 9.13 25.67 -35.65
CA ALA A 118 10.31 25.76 -36.53
C ALA A 118 10.06 25.69 -38.05
N ARG A 119 8.82 25.50 -38.57
CA ARG A 119 8.59 25.53 -40.02
C ARG A 119 7.20 26.04 -40.40
N GLY A 120 7.16 27.22 -41.02
CA GLY A 120 6.03 27.62 -41.86
C GLY A 120 5.76 29.10 -41.83
N GLY A 121 6.37 29.84 -42.77
CA GLY A 121 6.05 31.24 -43.01
C GLY A 121 4.60 31.43 -43.41
N GLY A 122 3.93 32.38 -42.75
CA GLY A 122 2.56 32.80 -43.04
C GLY A 122 2.39 34.25 -42.59
N ARG A 123 1.96 35.09 -43.53
CA ARG A 123 1.91 36.56 -43.49
C ARG A 123 1.09 37.10 -42.31
N ILE A 124 1.59 38.15 -41.66
CA ILE A 124 0.86 38.98 -40.71
C ILE A 124 0.09 40.05 -41.52
N PRO A 125 -1.24 40.20 -41.41
CA PRO A 125 -1.93 41.42 -41.79
C PRO A 125 -1.87 42.44 -40.64
N ASP A 126 -1.55 43.66 -41.02
CA ASP A 126 -1.50 44.88 -40.22
C ASP A 126 -2.85 45.22 -39.57
N GLY A 127 -2.81 45.71 -38.32
CA GLY A 127 -3.87 46.54 -37.75
C GLY A 127 -4.80 45.90 -36.70
N ALA A 128 -4.35 45.87 -35.45
CA ALA A 128 -5.24 46.02 -34.28
C ALA A 128 -4.41 46.40 -33.05
N SER A 129 -4.39 47.69 -32.71
CA SER A 129 -3.97 48.17 -31.40
C SER A 129 -4.98 47.71 -30.36
N VAL A 130 -4.61 46.73 -29.54
CA VAL A 130 -5.29 46.40 -28.30
C VAL A 130 -4.29 46.55 -27.17
N GLU A 131 -4.51 47.57 -26.34
CA GLU A 131 -3.74 47.81 -25.12
C GLU A 131 -3.98 46.66 -24.13
N PRO A 132 -2.93 46.15 -23.46
CA PRO A 132 -3.11 45.18 -22.40
C PRO A 132 -3.59 45.88 -21.11
N LEU A 133 -4.81 45.54 -20.71
CA LEU A 133 -5.37 45.82 -19.39
C LEU A 133 -4.50 45.14 -18.33
N VAL A 134 -3.89 45.94 -17.45
CA VAL A 134 -3.16 45.47 -16.28
C VAL A 134 -4.15 44.88 -15.29
N ASP A 135 -4.08 43.57 -15.05
CA ASP A 135 -4.78 42.92 -13.94
C ASP A 135 -3.79 42.61 -12.82
N ALA A 136 -4.03 43.25 -11.68
CA ALA A 136 -3.26 43.11 -10.46
C ALA A 136 -3.76 41.88 -9.69
N GLY A 137 -3.23 40.70 -10.04
CA GLY A 137 -3.46 39.45 -9.34
C GLY A 137 -2.20 38.98 -8.61
N ALA A 138 -2.18 39.18 -7.29
CA ALA A 138 -1.09 38.81 -6.39
C ALA A 138 -0.70 37.32 -6.49
N THR A 139 0.59 37.06 -6.74
CA THR A 139 1.22 35.76 -6.50
C THR A 139 1.79 35.74 -5.07
N PRO A 140 1.43 34.80 -4.20
CA PRO A 140 2.17 34.61 -2.95
C PRO A 140 3.55 33.99 -3.27
N PRO A 141 4.64 34.42 -2.61
CA PRO A 141 5.95 33.83 -2.81
C PRO A 141 5.98 32.41 -2.25
N ALA A 142 6.41 31.46 -3.08
CA ALA A 142 6.74 30.11 -2.64
C ALA A 142 8.01 30.16 -1.79
N THR A 143 7.88 29.91 -0.49
CA THR A 143 9.01 29.73 0.43
C THR A 143 9.67 28.37 0.14
N PRO A 144 10.98 28.31 -0.12
CA PRO A 144 11.66 27.03 -0.26
C PRO A 144 11.69 26.31 1.10
N PHE A 145 11.12 25.09 1.15
CA PHE A 145 11.18 24.24 2.34
C PHE A 145 12.62 23.74 2.50
N ALA A 146 13.30 24.17 3.56
CA ALA A 146 14.63 23.68 3.90
C ALA A 146 14.56 22.20 4.32
N PRO A 147 15.51 21.34 3.91
CA PRO A 147 15.54 19.96 4.37
C PRO A 147 15.86 19.92 5.87
N LEU A 148 14.99 19.29 6.65
CA LEU A 148 15.24 19.02 8.06
C LEU A 148 16.43 18.04 8.16
N ALA A 149 17.52 18.47 8.79
CA ALA A 149 18.60 17.57 9.13
C ALA A 149 18.09 16.48 10.10
N PRO A 150 18.49 15.21 9.94
CA PRO A 150 18.12 14.16 10.88
C PRO A 150 18.78 14.43 12.24
N ALA A 151 17.96 14.44 13.30
CA ALA A 151 18.45 14.54 14.67
C ALA A 151 19.27 13.29 15.04
N PRO A 152 20.39 13.43 15.76
CA PRO A 152 21.16 12.28 16.24
C PRO A 152 20.35 11.59 17.35
N ILE A 153 19.97 10.34 17.10
CA ILE A 153 19.40 9.45 18.11
C ILE A 153 20.56 9.00 19.00
N GLY A 154 20.82 9.77 20.06
CA GLY A 154 21.81 9.46 21.08
C GLY A 154 21.20 8.66 22.23
N GLY A 155 21.86 7.57 22.63
CA GLY A 155 21.57 6.77 23.83
C GLY A 155 21.35 5.29 23.50
N ALA A 156 22.41 4.52 23.22
CA ALA A 156 23.20 3.78 24.21
C ALA A 156 22.41 2.67 24.93
N GLY A 157 22.68 1.42 24.53
CA GLY A 157 22.83 0.31 25.47
C GLY A 157 21.60 -0.54 25.76
N GLU A 158 21.25 -1.45 24.85
CA GLU A 158 21.14 -2.87 25.20
C GLU A 158 21.13 -3.72 23.91
N ALA A 159 22.13 -4.58 23.78
CA ALA A 159 22.21 -5.53 22.68
C ALA A 159 21.04 -6.52 22.81
N PHE A 160 20.03 -6.37 21.94
CA PHE A 160 18.96 -7.34 21.81
C PHE A 160 19.56 -8.68 21.37
N ARG A 161 19.82 -9.57 22.33
CA ARG A 161 20.24 -10.95 22.07
C ARG A 161 19.06 -11.69 21.46
N ALA A 162 19.15 -11.95 20.16
CA ALA A 162 18.32 -12.96 19.52
C ALA A 162 18.56 -14.30 20.23
N HIS A 163 17.56 -14.80 20.94
CA HIS A 163 17.52 -16.21 21.33
C HIS A 163 17.24 -17.03 20.07
N THR A 164 18.29 -17.40 19.36
CA THR A 164 18.24 -18.44 18.34
C THR A 164 18.06 -19.77 19.05
N VAL A 165 16.87 -20.35 18.95
CA VAL A 165 16.66 -21.75 19.34
C VAL A 165 17.40 -22.61 18.32
N ASP A 166 18.55 -23.13 18.73
CA ASP A 166 19.34 -24.07 17.95
C ASP A 166 18.64 -25.44 17.98
N LEU A 167 18.10 -25.87 16.84
CA LEU A 167 17.37 -27.13 16.69
C LEU A 167 18.29 -28.31 16.34
N ASN A 168 19.61 -28.16 16.43
CA ASN A 168 20.56 -29.24 16.18
C ASN A 168 21.00 -29.97 17.45
N SER A 169 20.38 -31.13 17.64
CA SER A 169 20.84 -32.34 18.33
C SER A 169 21.38 -32.24 19.77
N SER A 170 20.75 -33.06 20.62
CA SER A 170 21.22 -33.62 21.90
C SER A 170 20.87 -32.90 23.22
N LYS A 171 19.65 -32.36 23.36
CA LYS A 171 19.12 -32.00 24.70
C LYS A 171 17.60 -31.93 24.81
N LEU A 172 16.89 -32.92 24.25
CA LEU A 172 15.46 -33.11 24.52
C LEU A 172 15.31 -34.22 25.58
N ASP A 173 15.15 -33.82 26.84
CA ASP A 173 14.82 -34.73 27.92
C ASP A 173 13.47 -35.39 27.63
N ILE A 174 13.50 -36.67 27.26
CA ILE A 174 12.29 -37.48 27.12
C ILE A 174 11.75 -37.70 28.54
N PRO A 175 10.57 -37.17 28.88
CA PRO A 175 10.03 -37.31 30.22
C PRO A 175 9.75 -38.78 30.54
N ALA A 176 10.00 -39.17 31.79
CA ALA A 176 10.11 -40.56 32.24
C ALA A 176 8.91 -41.48 31.93
N PHE A 177 7.74 -40.92 31.61
CA PHE A 177 6.52 -41.67 31.28
C PHE A 177 6.51 -42.27 29.87
N LEU A 178 7.39 -41.85 28.95
CA LEU A 178 7.48 -42.35 27.56
C LEU A 178 8.49 -43.52 27.39
N ARG A 179 9.05 -44.08 28.47
CA ARG A 179 10.15 -45.06 28.44
C ARG A 179 9.76 -46.54 28.58
N ARG A 180 8.50 -46.93 28.30
CA ARG A 180 8.05 -48.34 28.25
C ARG A 180 7.06 -48.48 27.08
N LYS A 181 7.08 -49.54 26.26
CA LYS A 181 7.26 -50.97 26.55
C LYS A 181 7.98 -51.65 25.39
#